data_AF-A0AAD1H8J2-F1
#
_entry.id   AF-A0AAD1H8J2-F1
#
_cell.length_a   1.000
_cell.length_b   1.000
_cell.length_c   1.000
_cell.angle_alpha   90.00
_cell.angle_beta   90.00
_cell.angle_gamma   90.00
#
_symmetry.space_group_name_H-M   'P 1'
#
loop_
_entity.id
_entity.type
_entity.pdbx_description
1 polymer ?
#
loop_
_entity_poly.entity_id
_entity_poly.type
_entity_poly.pdbx_seq_one_letter_code
_entity_poly.pdbx_strand_id
1 'polypeptide(L)'
;MSSLIAVSTYIRCVDAAREAARLAARGDDGSAAAQAIAPDGAAIQLRRDGEHIVATVSARSAFLPGVTLAGRAVAALEPGVGG
;
A
#
# COMPACT_ATOMS: atom_id res chain seq x y z
N MET A 1 -7.67 -16.61 -17.92
CA MET A 1 -8.34 -15.85 -16.85
C MET A 1 -7.43 -15.53 -15.66
N SER A 2 -6.48 -16.40 -15.29
CA SER A 2 -5.59 -16.19 -14.13
C SER A 2 -4.70 -14.93 -14.19
N SER A 3 -4.33 -14.46 -15.38
CA SER A 3 -3.56 -13.21 -15.56
C SER A 3 -4.34 -11.97 -15.12
N LEU A 4 -5.65 -11.93 -15.39
CA LEU A 4 -6.52 -10.80 -15.03
C LEU A 4 -6.66 -10.64 -13.50
N ILE A 5 -6.73 -11.76 -12.77
CA ILE A 5 -6.86 -11.74 -11.31
C ILE A 5 -5.52 -11.38 -10.64
N ALA A 6 -4.39 -11.83 -11.18
CA ALA A 6 -3.08 -11.40 -10.71
C ALA A 6 -2.89 -9.88 -10.93
N VAL A 7 -3.30 -9.37 -12.09
CA VAL A 7 -3.25 -7.93 -12.39
C VAL A 7 -4.17 -7.14 -11.46
N SER A 8 -5.40 -7.59 -11.22
CA SER A 8 -6.32 -6.88 -10.32
C SER A 8 -5.80 -6.86 -8.88
N THR A 9 -5.18 -7.95 -8.41
CA THR A 9 -4.54 -8.03 -7.09
C THR A 9 -3.38 -7.03 -6.98
N TYR A 10 -2.55 -6.94 -8.01
CA TYR A 10 -1.46 -5.97 -8.08
C TYR A 10 -1.99 -4.53 -8.07
N ILE A 11 -3.02 -4.22 -8.88
CA ILE A 11 -3.67 -2.90 -8.90
C ILE A 11 -4.20 -2.54 -7.51
N ARG A 12 -4.92 -3.44 -6.85
CA ARG A 12 -5.42 -3.22 -5.47
C ARG A 12 -4.29 -2.96 -4.47
N CYS A 13 -3.14 -3.62 -4.61
CA CYS A 13 -1.97 -3.32 -3.78
C CYS A 13 -1.41 -1.91 -4.04
N VAL A 14 -1.35 -1.49 -5.30
CA VAL A 14 -0.87 -0.15 -5.69
C VAL A 14 -1.82 0.94 -5.18
N ASP A 15 -3.13 0.74 -5.35
CA ASP A 15 -4.15 1.70 -4.89
C ASP A 15 -4.16 1.80 -3.36
N ALA A 16 -4.11 0.66 -2.66
CA ALA A 16 -3.99 0.63 -1.20
C ALA A 16 -2.72 1.35 -0.72
N ALA A 17 -1.57 1.09 -1.34
CA ALA A 17 -0.32 1.77 -0.99
C ALA A 17 -0.42 3.28 -1.19
N ARG A 18 -1.04 3.72 -2.29
CA ARG A 18 -1.20 5.14 -2.61
C ARG A 18 -2.04 5.87 -1.58
N GLU A 19 -3.16 5.27 -1.17
CA GLU A 19 -4.05 5.87 -0.18
C GLU A 19 -3.40 5.88 1.20
N ALA A 20 -2.73 4.80 1.58
CA ALA A 20 -1.97 4.70 2.81
C ALA A 20 -0.89 5.78 2.91
N ALA A 21 -0.11 5.99 1.85
CA ALA A 21 0.94 7.00 1.83
C ALA A 21 0.38 8.41 1.98
N ARG A 22 -0.73 8.72 1.29
CA ARG A 22 -1.36 10.05 1.34
C ARG A 22 -1.93 10.37 2.71
N LEU A 23 -2.64 9.44 3.33
CA LEU A 23 -3.24 9.65 4.65
C LEU A 23 -2.18 9.67 5.75
N ALA A 24 -1.22 8.75 5.72
CA ALA A 24 -0.10 8.80 6.66
C ALA A 24 0.72 10.10 6.50
N ALA A 25 0.83 10.64 5.28
CA ALA A 25 1.50 11.91 5.05
C ALA A 25 0.78 13.13 5.64
N ARG A 26 -0.54 13.02 5.85
CA ARG A 26 -1.40 13.97 6.57
C ARG A 26 -1.35 13.83 8.09
N GLY A 27 -0.69 12.78 8.59
CA GLY A 27 -0.74 12.40 10.00
C GLY A 27 -1.97 11.56 10.38
N ASP A 28 -2.78 11.14 9.39
CA ASP A 28 -3.92 10.25 9.59
C ASP A 28 -3.49 8.77 9.61
N ASP A 29 -4.40 7.88 10.02
CA ASP A 29 -4.16 6.43 10.00
C ASP A 29 -4.21 5.86 8.56
N GLY A 30 -3.07 5.91 7.89
CA GLY A 30 -2.89 5.31 6.57
C GLY A 30 -3.04 3.78 6.54
N SER A 31 -2.89 3.08 7.68
CA SER A 31 -3.00 1.61 7.70
C SER A 31 -4.46 1.18 7.57
N ALA A 32 -5.37 1.84 8.29
CA ALA A 32 -6.80 1.58 8.20
C ALA A 32 -7.33 1.80 6.77
N ALA A 33 -6.89 2.87 6.11
CA ALA A 33 -7.27 3.15 4.73
C ALA A 33 -6.72 2.15 3.72
N ALA A 34 -5.47 1.70 3.92
CA ALA A 34 -4.90 0.63 3.11
C ALA A 34 -5.72 -0.66 3.21
N GLN A 35 -6.13 -1.05 4.43
CA GLN A 35 -6.91 -2.27 4.69
C GLN A 35 -8.25 -2.28 3.95
N ALA A 36 -8.91 -1.13 3.81
CA ALA A 36 -10.18 -1.04 3.08
C ALA A 36 -10.06 -1.40 1.59
N ILE A 37 -8.88 -1.19 0.99
CA ILE A 37 -8.63 -1.39 -0.44
C ILE A 37 -7.87 -2.70 -0.70
N ALA A 38 -6.96 -3.06 0.20
CA ALA A 38 -6.02 -4.14 0.02
C ALA A 38 -6.71 -5.52 -0.17
N PRO A 39 -6.04 -6.47 -0.85
CA PRO A 39 -6.48 -7.86 -0.88
C PRO A 39 -6.51 -8.48 0.53
N ASP A 40 -7.32 -9.51 0.71
CA ASP A 40 -7.38 -10.24 1.98
C ASP A 40 -6.03 -10.83 2.36
N GLY A 41 -5.66 -10.69 3.64
CA GLY A 41 -4.38 -11.17 4.16
C GLY A 41 -3.15 -10.40 3.66
N ALA A 42 -3.34 -9.22 3.04
CA ALA A 42 -2.23 -8.37 2.65
C ALA A 42 -1.47 -7.84 3.87
N ALA A 43 -0.14 -7.80 3.75
CA ALA A 43 0.74 -7.11 4.69
C ALA A 43 0.89 -5.65 4.27
N ILE A 44 0.70 -4.74 5.21
CA ILE A 44 0.82 -3.29 5.02
C ILE A 44 2.00 -2.79 5.85
N GLN A 45 2.89 -2.04 5.22
CA GLN A 45 4.05 -1.43 5.86
C GLN A 45 4.09 0.05 5.52
N LEU A 46 4.11 0.89 6.55
CA LEU A 46 4.36 2.32 6.44
C LEU A 46 5.73 2.63 7.03
N ARG A 47 6.54 3.39 6.28
CA ARG A 47 7.84 3.86 6.72
C ARG A 47 7.95 5.35 6.43
N ARG A 48 8.42 6.12 7.40
CA ARG A 48 8.85 7.50 7.17
C ARG A 48 10.29 7.51 6.66
N ASP A 49 10.54 8.31 5.64
CA ASP A 49 11.83 8.48 4.96
C ASP A 49 12.09 9.96 4.77
N GLY A 50 12.68 10.59 5.79
CA GLY A 50 12.78 12.05 5.89
C GLY A 50 11.41 12.72 5.84
N GLU A 51 11.21 13.54 4.82
CA GLU A 51 9.98 14.28 4.55
C GLU A 51 8.95 13.50 3.72
N HIS A 52 9.11 12.18 3.59
CA HIS A 52 8.18 11.34 2.85
C HIS A 52 7.66 10.19 3.69
N ILE A 53 6.43 9.76 3.41
CA ILE A 53 5.93 8.45 3.79
C ILE A 53 6.02 7.51 2.60
N VAL A 54 6.61 6.35 2.82
CA VAL A 54 6.67 5.22 1.90
C VAL A 54 5.73 4.14 2.41
N ALA A 55 4.71 3.84 1.62
CA ALA A 55 3.78 2.74 1.87
C ALA A 55 4.07 1.57 0.96
N THR A 56 4.10 0.37 1.52
CA THR A 56 4.19 -0.89 0.77
C THR A 56 3.04 -1.79 1.20
N VAL A 57 2.29 -2.30 0.23
CA VAL A 57 1.22 -3.29 0.45
C VAL A 57 1.56 -4.52 -0.36
N SER A 58 1.55 -5.69 0.27
CA SER A 58 1.91 -6.94 -0.38
C SER A 58 0.93 -8.06 -0.07
N ALA A 59 0.63 -8.88 -1.06
CA ALA A 59 -0.27 -10.02 -0.93
C ALA A 59 0.27 -11.22 -1.69
N ARG A 60 0.03 -12.43 -1.16
CA ARG A 60 0.38 -13.67 -1.88
C ARG A 60 -0.59 -13.88 -3.03
N SER A 61 -0.05 -14.23 -4.20
CA SER A 61 -0.88 -14.60 -5.35
C SER A 61 -1.57 -15.93 -5.09
N ALA A 62 -2.90 -15.97 -5.21
CA ALA A 62 -3.66 -17.21 -5.10
C ALA A 62 -3.42 -18.17 -6.29
N PHE A 63 -2.87 -17.67 -7.41
CA PHE A 63 -2.72 -18.43 -8.65
C PHE A 63 -1.27 -18.74 -9.03
N LEU A 64 -0.32 -18.07 -8.39
CA LEU A 64 1.11 -18.26 -8.63
C LEU A 64 1.76 -18.65 -7.31
N PRO A 65 1.86 -19.95 -7.01
CA PRO A 65 2.45 -20.44 -5.76
C PRO A 65 3.85 -19.84 -5.55
N GLY A 66 4.10 -19.30 -4.36
CA GLY A 66 5.37 -18.68 -4.01
C GLY A 66 5.58 -17.26 -4.53
N VAL A 67 4.63 -16.68 -5.28
CA VAL A 67 4.73 -15.30 -5.77
C VAL A 67 3.98 -14.34 -4.84
N THR A 68 4.70 -13.30 -4.41
CA THR A 68 4.12 -12.16 -3.69
C THR A 68 4.02 -10.97 -4.63
N LEU A 69 2.81 -10.39 -4.74
CA LEU A 69 2.58 -9.15 -5.46
C LEU A 69 2.69 -8.00 -4.46
N ALA A 70 3.37 -6.92 -4.84
CA ALA A 70 3.56 -5.77 -3.96
C ALA A 70 3.35 -4.45 -4.72
N GLY A 71 2.55 -3.57 -4.16
CA GLY A 71 2.42 -2.18 -4.57
C GLY A 71 3.19 -1.28 -3.62
N ARG A 72 3.85 -0.25 -4.17
CA ARG A 72 4.59 0.75 -3.39
C ARG A 72 4.19 2.15 -3.83
N ALA A 73 3.96 3.02 -2.86
CA ALA A 73 3.69 4.43 -3.11
C ALA A 73 4.46 5.31 -2.12
N VAL A 74 4.67 6.56 -2.53
CA VAL A 74 5.38 7.57 -1.74
C VAL A 74 4.57 8.85 -1.75
N ALA A 75 4.47 9.52 -0.61
CA ALA A 75 3.86 10.84 -0.48
C ALA A 75 4.74 11.74 0.39
N ALA A 76 4.89 13.01 0.02
CA ALA A 76 5.55 13.99 0.88
C ALA A 76 4.64 14.34 2.05
N LEU A 77 5.23 14.54 3.23
CA LEU A 77 4.52 14.98 4.42
C LEU A 77 3.86 16.33 4.20
N GLU A 78 2.67 16.51 4.75
CA GLU A 78 2.05 17.82 4.82
C GLU A 78 2.78 18.70 5.86
N PRO A 79 2.87 20.02 5.62
CA PRO A 79 3.48 20.95 6.56
C PRO A 79 2.85 20.82 7.95
N GLY A 80 3.67 20.66 8.99
CA GLY A 80 3.23 20.57 10.39
C GLY A 80 3.04 19.15 10.94
N VAL A 81 3.06 18.11 10.10
CA VAL A 81 3.09 16.70 10.54
C VAL A 81 4.51 16.24 10.90
N GLY A 82 5.51 16.93 10.33
CA GLY A 82 6.90 16.51 10.36
C GLY A 82 7.81 17.16 11.40
N GLY A 83 7.32 18.18 12.11
CA GLY A 83 8.08 18.98 13.08
C GLY A 83 7.96 18.52 14.51
#